data_AF-A0A8B7U8S6-F1
#
_entry.id   AF-A0A8B7U8S6-F1
#
_cell.length_a   1.000
_cell.length_b   1.000
_cell.length_c   1.000
_cell.angle_alpha   90.00
_cell.angle_beta   90.00
_cell.angle_gamma   90.00
#
_symmetry.space_group_name_H-M   'P 1'
#
loop_
_entity.id
_entity.type
_entity.pdbx_description
1 polymer ?
#
loop_
_entity_poly.entity_id
_entity_poly.type
_entity_poly.pdbx_seq_one_letter_code
_entity_poly.pdbx_strand_id
1 'polypeptide(L)'
;WHRVLLKGILTNGLVSVYELDYGKHELVNIRKVQPLVDMFRKLPFQAVTAQLAGVKCTQWSEEASMVFRNHVEKKPLVALVQTVIESTNPWDRKVVVYLVDTSLPDTDTWIHDFMSQYLVELSKAN
;
A
#
# COMPACT_ATOMS: atom_id res chain seq x y z
N TRP A 1 10.34 -13.67 11.53
CA TRP A 1 11.09 -13.73 10.25
C TRP A 1 10.10 -13.44 9.14
N HIS A 2 10.44 -12.55 8.22
CA HIS A 2 9.61 -12.20 7.06
C HIS A 2 10.43 -12.33 5.77
N ARG A 3 9.75 -12.44 4.63
CA ARG A 3 10.41 -12.39 3.32
C ARG A 3 10.62 -10.92 2.96
N VAL A 4 11.87 -10.57 2.66
CA VAL A 4 12.24 -9.19 2.41
C VAL A 4 13.06 -9.04 1.14
N LEU A 5 12.92 -7.90 0.49
CA LEU A 5 13.82 -7.45 -0.57
C LEU A 5 14.81 -6.43 0.02
N LEU A 6 16.11 -6.66 -0.16
CA LEU A 6 17.12 -5.66 0.18
C LEU A 6 17.03 -4.49 -0.81
N LYS A 7 16.82 -3.28 -0.29
CA LYS A 7 16.73 -2.04 -1.07
C LYS A 7 18.03 -1.22 -1.02
N GLY A 8 18.82 -1.38 0.05
CA GLY A 8 20.11 -0.71 0.17
C GLY A 8 20.89 -1.15 1.40
N ILE A 9 22.22 -0.99 1.35
CA ILE A 9 23.14 -1.30 2.44
C ILE A 9 23.74 0.01 2.95
N LEU A 10 23.71 0.23 4.26
CA LEU A 10 24.23 1.42 4.90
C LEU A 10 25.59 1.12 5.57
N THR A 11 26.41 2.16 5.72
CA THR A 11 27.79 2.05 6.26
C THR A 11 27.86 1.64 7.73
N ASN A 12 26.77 1.80 8.49
CA ASN A 12 26.67 1.46 9.91
C ASN A 12 26.21 0.02 10.18
N GLY A 13 26.21 -0.85 9.17
CA GLY A 13 25.76 -2.25 9.30
C GLY A 13 24.24 -2.42 9.34
N LEU A 14 23.49 -1.36 9.03
CA LEU A 14 22.05 -1.44 8.78
C LEU A 14 21.79 -1.67 7.29
N VAL A 15 20.64 -2.25 6.98
CA VAL A 15 20.13 -2.43 5.63
C VAL A 15 18.69 -1.95 5.55
N SER A 16 18.36 -1.27 4.45
CA SER A 16 16.98 -0.92 4.12
C SER A 16 16.34 -2.12 3.44
N VAL A 17 15.18 -2.53 3.94
CA VAL A 17 14.44 -3.69 3.45
C VAL A 17 13.00 -3.33 3.15
N TYR A 18 12.39 -4.07 2.22
CA TYR A 18 10.96 -4.03 1.93
C TYR A 18 10.34 -5.38 2.24
N GLU A 19 9.36 -5.42 3.14
CA GLU A 19 8.64 -6.65 3.50
C GLU A 19 7.65 -7.03 2.40
N LEU A 20 7.93 -8.14 1.72
CA LEU A 20 7.24 -8.56 0.49
C LEU A 20 5.79 -8.97 0.71
N ASP A 21 5.41 -9.29 1.94
CA ASP A 21 4.07 -9.77 2.30
C ASP A 21 3.22 -8.71 3.01
N TYR A 22 3.84 -7.60 3.46
CA TYR A 22 3.17 -6.55 4.24
C TYR A 22 3.31 -5.15 3.62
N GLY A 23 4.20 -4.97 2.64
CA GLY A 23 4.37 -3.72 1.92
C GLY A 23 5.06 -2.61 2.71
N LYS A 24 5.79 -2.96 3.77
CA LYS A 24 6.43 -2.02 4.70
C LYS A 24 7.92 -1.88 4.41
N HIS A 25 8.44 -0.65 4.53
CA HIS A 25 9.88 -0.38 4.57
C HIS A 25 10.39 -0.38 6.00
N GLU A 26 11.51 -1.05 6.24
CA GLU A 26 12.20 -1.05 7.53
C GLU A 26 13.71 -0.88 7.39
N LEU A 27 14.33 -0.50 8.51
CA LEU A 27 15.79 -0.46 8.67
C LEU A 27 16.19 -1.50 9.72
N VAL A 28 16.92 -2.52 9.30
CA VAL A 28 17.29 -3.66 10.16
C VAL A 28 18.80 -3.85 10.18
N ASN A 29 19.32 -4.47 11.24
CA ASN A 29 20.73 -4.84 11.28
C ASN A 29 21.00 -6.01 10.30
N ILE A 30 22.09 -5.94 9.53
CA ILE A 30 22.48 -7.00 8.57
C ILE A 30 22.56 -8.38 9.21
N ARG A 31 22.94 -8.48 10.49
CA ARG A 31 23.03 -9.74 11.24
C ARG A 31 21.67 -10.42 11.46
N LYS A 32 20.55 -9.70 11.26
CA LYS A 32 19.19 -10.22 11.31
C LYS A 32 18.64 -10.63 9.94
N VAL A 33 19.46 -10.54 8.89
CA VAL A 33 19.10 -10.96 7.53
C VAL A 33 19.73 -12.32 7.23
N GLN A 34 18.98 -13.20 6.58
CA GLN A 34 19.42 -14.52 6.15
C GLN A 34 18.97 -14.76 4.70
N PRO A 35 19.71 -15.56 3.91
CA PRO A 35 19.27 -15.96 2.58
C PRO A 35 17.90 -16.66 2.65
N LEU A 36 16.98 -16.26 1.76
CA LEU A 36 15.66 -16.87 1.68
C LEU A 36 15.77 -18.25 1.03
N VAL A 37 15.56 -19.32 1.79
CA VAL A 37 15.58 -20.71 1.28
C VAL A 37 14.39 -21.01 0.36
N ASP A 38 14.58 -21.92 -0.60
CA ASP A 38 13.63 -22.15 -1.70
C ASP A 38 12.24 -22.61 -1.23
N MET A 39 12.14 -23.36 -0.13
CA MET A 39 10.85 -23.81 0.39
C MET A 39 9.91 -22.64 0.76
N PHE A 40 10.44 -21.47 1.11
CA PHE A 40 9.67 -20.27 1.45
C PHE A 40 9.42 -19.34 0.24
N ARG A 41 9.90 -19.72 -0.96
CA ARG A 41 9.68 -18.96 -2.21
C ARG A 41 8.43 -19.38 -2.97
N LYS A 42 7.78 -20.49 -2.58
CA LYS A 42 6.63 -21.07 -3.30
C LYS A 42 5.39 -20.19 -3.26
N LEU A 43 5.15 -19.49 -2.14
CA LEU A 43 4.01 -18.57 -2.02
C LEU A 43 4.32 -17.28 -2.80
N PRO A 44 3.45 -16.77 -3.68
CA PRO A 44 3.64 -15.44 -4.27
C PRO A 44 3.74 -14.35 -3.20
N PHE A 45 4.37 -13.22 -3.49
CA PHE A 45 4.39 -12.08 -2.56
C PHE A 45 2.96 -11.57 -2.33
N GLN A 46 2.61 -11.36 -1.06
CA GLN A 46 1.22 -11.06 -0.69
C GLN A 46 0.91 -9.56 -0.73
N ALA A 47 1.90 -8.68 -0.55
CA ALA A 47 1.69 -7.26 -0.69
C ALA A 47 1.66 -6.87 -2.17
N VAL A 48 0.59 -6.18 -2.58
CA VAL A 48 0.44 -5.63 -3.93
C VAL A 48 0.36 -4.13 -3.82
N THR A 49 1.24 -3.42 -4.55
CA THR A 49 1.20 -1.97 -4.61
C THR A 49 -0.07 -1.52 -5.33
N ALA A 50 -0.83 -0.62 -4.71
CA ALA A 50 -2.10 -0.14 -5.23
C ALA A 50 -2.19 1.40 -5.24
N GLN A 51 -3.06 1.91 -6.11
CA GLN A 51 -3.46 3.30 -6.17
C GLN A 51 -4.98 3.39 -6.13
N LEU A 52 -5.52 4.31 -5.34
CA LEU A 52 -6.96 4.58 -5.30
C LEU A 52 -7.41 5.20 -6.64
N ALA A 53 -8.39 4.57 -7.28
CA ALA A 53 -9.07 5.07 -8.46
C ALA A 53 -10.03 6.21 -8.13
N GLY A 54 -10.42 7.00 -9.13
CA GLY A 54 -11.50 7.98 -9.01
C GLY A 54 -11.15 9.28 -8.27
N VAL A 55 -9.98 9.41 -7.65
CA VAL A 55 -9.54 10.65 -7.00
C VAL A 55 -8.47 11.36 -7.83
N LYS A 56 -8.71 12.62 -8.19
CA LYS A 56 -7.72 13.48 -8.85
C LYS A 56 -6.96 14.27 -7.81
N CYS A 57 -5.75 13.84 -7.50
CA CYS A 57 -4.85 14.53 -6.58
C CYS A 57 -3.42 14.43 -7.08
N THR A 58 -2.72 15.56 -7.20
CA THR A 58 -1.31 15.60 -7.62
C THR A 58 -0.35 15.40 -6.43
N GLN A 59 -0.76 15.84 -5.24
CA GLN A 59 0.02 15.71 -4.00
C GLN A 59 -0.92 15.52 -2.80
N TRP A 60 -0.67 14.48 -2.01
CA TRP A 60 -1.41 14.19 -0.79
C TRP A 60 -0.78 14.91 0.40
N SER A 61 -1.57 15.67 1.16
CA SER A 61 -1.13 16.20 2.45
C SER A 61 -1.06 15.09 3.51
N GLU A 62 -0.40 15.37 4.64
CA GLU A 62 -0.34 14.42 5.75
C GLU A 62 -1.73 14.18 6.33
N GLU A 63 -2.56 15.22 6.45
CA GLU A 63 -3.94 15.15 6.93
C GLU A 63 -4.80 14.29 6.00
N ALA A 64 -4.72 14.51 4.68
CA ALA A 64 -5.44 13.69 3.70
C ALA A 64 -4.99 12.21 3.76
N SER A 65 -3.69 11.97 4.00
CA SER A 65 -3.16 10.61 4.16
C SER A 65 -3.67 9.94 5.45
N MET A 66 -3.78 10.67 6.56
CA MET A 66 -4.38 10.19 7.80
C MET A 66 -5.86 9.88 7.64
N VAL A 67 -6.59 10.76 6.96
CA VAL A 67 -8.02 10.59 6.66
C VAL A 67 -8.25 9.33 5.83
N PHE A 68 -7.45 9.11 4.77
CA PHE A 68 -7.49 7.84 4.01
C PHE A 68 -7.18 6.64 4.90
N ARG A 69 -6.11 6.69 5.71
CA ARG A 69 -5.70 5.60 6.60
C ARG A 69 -6.83 5.18 7.55
N ASN A 70 -7.53 6.13 8.17
CA ASN A 70 -8.64 5.86 9.09
C ASN A 70 -9.79 5.07 8.45
N HIS A 71 -9.94 5.17 7.13
CA HIS A 71 -10.98 4.47 6.39
C HIS A 71 -10.56 3.08 5.92
N VAL A 72 -9.25 2.80 5.78
CA VAL A 72 -8.77 1.55 5.16
C VAL A 72 -7.95 0.65 6.08
N GLU A 73 -7.26 1.20 7.09
CA GLU A 73 -6.32 0.44 7.89
C GLU A 73 -7.02 -0.60 8.76
N LYS A 74 -6.53 -1.85 8.73
CA LYS A 74 -7.05 -3.00 9.48
C LYS A 74 -8.53 -3.31 9.20
N LYS A 75 -9.06 -2.90 8.05
CA LYS A 75 -10.41 -3.23 7.60
C LYS A 75 -10.35 -4.10 6.34
N PRO A 76 -11.08 -5.22 6.30
CA PRO A 76 -11.29 -5.93 5.04
C PRO A 76 -12.21 -5.07 4.16
N LEU A 77 -11.76 -4.79 2.94
CA LEU A 77 -12.50 -3.99 1.95
C LEU A 77 -12.67 -4.80 0.67
N VAL A 78 -13.70 -4.48 -0.10
CA VAL A 78 -13.85 -4.96 -1.47
C VAL A 78 -13.03 -4.05 -2.39
N ALA A 79 -12.21 -4.65 -3.25
CA ALA A 79 -11.43 -3.93 -4.25
C ALA A 79 -11.95 -4.25 -5.66
N LEU A 80 -12.36 -3.23 -6.40
CA LEU A 80 -12.68 -3.35 -7.82
C LEU A 80 -11.49 -2.87 -8.65
N VAL A 81 -10.87 -3.77 -9.39
CA VAL A 81 -9.70 -3.46 -10.23
C VAL A 81 -10.13 -2.67 -11.46
N GLN A 82 -9.63 -1.44 -11.57
CA GLN A 82 -9.81 -0.61 -12.75
C GLN A 82 -8.76 -0.93 -13.82
N THR A 83 -7.49 -0.93 -13.42
CA THR A 83 -6.37 -1.13 -14.35
C THR A 83 -5.21 -1.82 -13.62
N VAL A 84 -4.43 -2.63 -14.36
CA VAL A 84 -3.14 -3.14 -13.91
C VAL A 84 -2.04 -2.43 -14.70
N ILE A 85 -1.08 -1.86 -14.00
CA ILE A 85 0.11 -1.22 -14.57
C ILE A 85 1.26 -2.20 -14.40
N GLU A 86 1.69 -2.78 -15.52
CA GLU A 86 2.80 -3.73 -15.57
C GLU A 86 4.15 -3.06 -15.31
N SER A 87 5.12 -3.86 -14.87
CA SER A 87 6.50 -3.45 -14.65
C SER A 87 7.45 -4.56 -15.09
N THR A 88 8.71 -4.23 -15.35
CA THR A 88 9.75 -5.20 -15.71
C THR A 88 9.86 -6.33 -14.69
N ASN A 89 9.76 -5.99 -13.40
CA ASN A 89 9.66 -6.99 -12.34
C ASN A 89 8.19 -7.21 -11.97
N PRO A 90 7.70 -8.47 -11.93
CA PRO A 90 6.30 -8.75 -11.61
C PRO A 90 5.83 -8.22 -10.25
N TRP A 91 6.73 -8.07 -9.28
CA TRP A 91 6.41 -7.54 -7.94
C TRP A 91 6.39 -6.01 -7.87
N ASP A 92 6.87 -5.32 -8.91
CA ASP A 92 6.80 -3.86 -9.02
C ASP A 92 5.52 -3.42 -9.78
N ARG A 93 4.64 -4.37 -10.15
CA ARG A 93 3.34 -4.06 -10.74
C ARG A 93 2.49 -3.23 -9.78
N LYS A 94 1.69 -2.31 -10.33
CA LYS A 94 0.76 -1.48 -9.57
C LYS A 94 -0.66 -1.72 -10.05
N VAL A 95 -1.60 -1.91 -9.13
CA VAL A 95 -3.03 -1.98 -9.46
C VAL A 95 -3.71 -0.66 -9.15
N VAL A 96 -4.59 -0.20 -10.03
CA VAL A 96 -5.48 0.94 -9.79
C VAL A 96 -6.83 0.37 -9.42
N VAL A 97 -7.33 0.68 -8.23
CA VAL A 97 -8.51 0.02 -7.65
C VAL A 97 -9.47 1.03 -7.02
N TYR A 98 -10.76 0.78 -7.15
CA TYR A 98 -11.74 1.35 -6.24
C TYR A 98 -11.77 0.50 -4.98
N LEU A 99 -11.83 1.16 -3.81
CA LEU A 99 -12.03 0.50 -2.52
C LEU A 99 -13.42 0.82 -2.00
N VAL A 100 -14.10 -0.22 -1.52
CA VAL A 100 -15.46 -0.16 -0.99
C VAL A 100 -15.50 -0.86 0.36
N ASP A 101 -15.94 -0.13 1.39
CA ASP A 101 -16.27 -0.71 2.69
C ASP A 101 -17.73 -1.17 2.65
N THR A 102 -17.91 -2.49 2.71
CA THR A 102 -19.20 -3.18 2.69
C THR A 102 -19.56 -3.75 4.07
N SER A 103 -18.98 -3.19 5.14
CA SER A 103 -19.20 -3.68 6.50
C SER A 103 -20.57 -3.30 7.07
N LEU A 104 -21.22 -2.27 6.51
CA LEU A 104 -22.57 -1.86 6.87
C LEU A 104 -23.61 -2.65 6.05
N PRO A 105 -24.74 -3.05 6.66
CA PRO A 105 -25.70 -3.95 6.02
C PRO A 105 -26.42 -3.34 4.82
N ASP A 106 -26.67 -2.04 4.84
CA ASP A 106 -27.55 -1.36 3.87
C ASP A 106 -26.82 -0.31 3.03
N THR A 107 -25.52 -0.10 3.23
CA THR A 107 -24.79 0.98 2.55
C THR A 107 -23.32 0.63 2.34
N ASP A 108 -22.89 0.73 1.09
CA ASP A 108 -21.49 0.63 0.73
C ASP A 108 -20.83 2.01 0.80
N THR A 109 -19.70 2.11 1.50
CA THR A 109 -18.92 3.33 1.55
C THR A 109 -17.79 3.27 0.53
N TRP A 110 -17.92 4.09 -0.51
CA TRP A 110 -16.91 4.20 -1.56
C TRP A 110 -15.81 5.17 -1.14
N ILE A 111 -14.60 4.66 -0.90
CA ILE A 111 -13.52 5.44 -0.29
C ILE A 111 -13.11 6.64 -1.17
N HIS A 112 -13.20 6.49 -2.49
CA HIS A 112 -12.85 7.56 -3.43
C HIS A 112 -13.82 8.75 -3.42
N ASP A 113 -15.11 8.55 -3.15
CA ASP A 113 -16.09 9.63 -3.02
C ASP A 113 -15.79 10.46 -1.78
N PHE A 114 -15.54 9.76 -0.66
CA PHE A 114 -15.17 10.39 0.60
C PHE A 114 -13.88 11.22 0.48
N MET A 115 -12.82 10.65 -0.13
CA MET A 115 -11.57 11.37 -0.33
C MET A 115 -11.73 12.57 -1.28
N SER A 116 -12.54 12.44 -2.33
CA SER A 116 -12.80 13.54 -3.27
C SER A 116 -13.55 14.68 -2.60
N GLN A 117 -14.56 14.37 -1.77
CA GLN A 117 -15.29 15.39 -1.00
C GLN A 117 -14.37 16.11 -0.02
N TYR A 118 -13.57 15.36 0.74
CA TYR A 118 -12.63 15.94 1.72
C TYR A 118 -11.65 16.91 1.05
N LEU A 119 -11.08 16.54 -0.10
CA LEU A 119 -10.17 17.42 -0.84
C LEU A 119 -10.87 18.69 -1.38
N VAL A 120 -12.12 18.59 -1.82
CA VAL A 120 -12.92 19.76 -2.23
C VAL A 120 -13.15 20.70 -1.04
N GLU A 121 -13.48 20.17 0.14
CA GLU A 121 -13.69 20.98 1.34
C GLU A 121 -12.40 21.67 1.80
N LEU A 122 -11.27 20.95 1.80
CA LEU A 122 -9.95 21.54 2.07
C LEU A 122 -9.61 22.69 1.12
N SER A 123 -9.92 22.55 -0.17
CA SER A 123 -9.64 23.59 -1.16
C SER A 123 -10.47 24.86 -0.98
N LYS A 124 -11.61 24.79 -0.30
CA LYS A 124 -12.46 25.94 0.03
C LYS A 124 -12.02 26.67 1.31
N ALA A 125 -11.28 25.98 2.17
CA ALA A 125 -10.82 26.49 3.45
C ALA A 125 -9.47 27.23 3.36
N ASN A 126 -8.74 27.08 2.25
CA ASN A 126 -7.48 27.75 1.92
C ASN A 126 -7.71 28.86 0.89
#